data_AF-A0A8R1HGF4-F1
#
_entry.id   AF-A0A8R1HGF4-F1
#
_cell.length_a   1.000
_cell.length_b   1.000
_cell.length_c   1.000
_cell.angle_alpha   90.00
_cell.angle_beta   90.00
_cell.angle_gamma   90.00
#
_symmetry.space_group_name_H-M   'P 1'
#
loop_
_entity.id
_entity.type
_entity.pdbx_description
1 polymer ?
#
loop_
_entity_poly.entity_id
_entity_poly.type
_entity_poly.pdbx_seq_one_letter_code
_entity_poly.pdbx_strand_id
1 'polypeptide(L)'
;MDISKLSDVKRVDLCKKYFLIGFCLLPLVWIVNTFWFFSDAFCFPINPHRRQIRKYVIGSIIGSLFWAILIASWEIFFQYYRAQGLVWSDKLTFVFPTGRV
;
A
#
# COMPACT_ATOMS: atom_id res chain seq x y z
N MET A 1 -11.63 16.24 -0.27
CA MET A 1 -11.67 16.75 1.11
C MET A 1 -10.44 17.64 1.30
N ASP A 2 -10.61 18.95 1.55
CA ASP A 2 -9.47 19.87 1.69
C ASP A 2 -8.70 19.62 2.99
N ILE A 3 -7.62 18.86 2.89
CA ILE A 3 -6.66 18.61 3.99
C ILE A 3 -6.04 19.88 4.55
N SER A 4 -5.93 20.93 3.74
CA SER A 4 -5.34 22.21 4.14
C SER A 4 -6.10 22.86 5.31
N LYS A 5 -7.40 22.57 5.47
CA LYS A 5 -8.27 23.13 6.53
C LYS A 5 -8.29 22.30 7.82
N LEU A 6 -7.60 21.16 7.88
CA LEU A 6 -7.56 20.31 9.08
C LEU A 6 -6.48 20.78 10.06
N SER A 7 -6.83 20.81 11.35
CA SER A 7 -5.89 21.03 12.45
C SER A 7 -4.85 19.90 12.53
N ASP A 8 -3.64 20.23 12.98
CA ASP A 8 -2.50 19.29 13.04
C ASP A 8 -2.84 17.99 13.80
N VAL A 9 -3.63 18.08 14.88
CA VAL A 9 -4.08 16.92 15.67
C VAL A 9 -4.97 15.97 14.85
N LYS A 10 -5.90 16.51 14.06
CA LYS A 10 -6.79 15.69 13.21
C LYS A 10 -6.02 15.02 12.07
N ARG A 11 -4.98 15.67 11.55
CA ARG A 11 -4.09 15.07 10.53
C ARG A 11 -3.35 13.84 11.06
N VAL A 12 -2.85 13.91 12.30
CA VAL A 12 -2.20 12.76 12.97
C VAL A 12 -3.19 11.60 13.15
N ASP A 13 -4.40 11.88 13.63
CA ASP A 13 -5.42 10.85 13.85
C ASP A 13 -5.85 10.17 12.54
N LEU A 14 -6.02 10.95 11.46
CA LEU A 14 -6.26 10.40 10.13
C LEU A 14 -5.10 9.50 9.69
N CYS A 15 -3.86 9.99 9.71
CA CYS A 15 -2.69 9.21 9.29
C CYS A 15 -2.58 7.88 10.05
N LYS A 16 -2.87 7.89 11.36
CA LYS A 16 -2.91 6.68 12.20
C LYS A 16 -4.02 5.71 11.78
N LYS A 17 -5.23 6.21 11.49
CA LYS A 17 -6.34 5.39 11.00
C LYS A 17 -6.04 4.77 9.64
N TYR A 18 -5.54 5.55 8.68
CA TYR A 18 -5.13 5.04 7.37
C TYR A 18 -4.03 3.97 7.50
N PHE A 19 -3.06 4.18 8.38
CA PHE A 19 -2.04 3.18 8.68
C PHE A 19 -2.63 1.88 9.25
N LEU A 20 -3.57 1.96 10.20
CA LEU A 20 -4.22 0.80 10.80
C LEU A 20 -5.09 0.05 9.78
N ILE A 21 -5.87 0.77 8.96
CA ILE A 21 -6.73 0.19 7.91
C ILE A 21 -5.88 -0.57 6.89
N GLY A 22 -4.68 -0.08 6.56
CA GLY A 22 -3.80 -0.79 5.62
C GLY A 22 -3.34 -2.17 6.11
N PHE A 23 -3.39 -2.47 7.42
CA PHE A 23 -3.17 -3.84 7.91
C PHE A 23 -4.29 -4.82 7.52
N CYS A 24 -5.44 -4.33 7.06
CA CYS A 24 -6.56 -5.16 6.59
C CYS A 24 -6.33 -5.70 5.16
N LEU A 25 -5.07 -5.97 4.76
CA LEU A 25 -4.67 -6.44 3.42
C LEU A 25 -4.87 -5.41 2.29
N LEU A 26 -4.85 -4.11 2.61
CA LEU A 26 -5.02 -3.03 1.61
C LEU A 26 -3.72 -2.24 1.41
N PRO A 27 -2.76 -2.73 0.60
CA PRO A 27 -1.51 -2.00 0.35
C PRO A 27 -1.72 -0.65 -0.34
N LEU A 28 -2.78 -0.53 -1.15
CA LEU A 28 -3.15 0.73 -1.81
C LEU A 28 -3.42 1.85 -0.81
N VAL A 29 -3.98 1.52 0.36
CA VAL A 29 -4.27 2.50 1.42
C VAL A 29 -2.98 3.04 2.02
N TRP A 30 -1.95 2.20 2.21
CA TRP A 30 -0.63 2.67 2.66
C TRP A 30 0.07 3.56 1.62
N ILE A 31 -0.11 3.28 0.32
CA ILE A 31 0.41 4.11 -0.76
C ILE A 31 -0.25 5.49 -0.74
N VAL A 32 -1.59 5.54 -0.70
CA VAL A 32 -2.34 6.81 -0.63
C VAL A 32 -1.96 7.59 0.63
N ASN A 33 -1.88 6.94 1.79
CA ASN A 33 -1.44 7.57 3.04
C ASN A 33 -0.04 8.17 2.90
N THR A 34 0.87 7.47 2.23
CA THR A 34 2.22 7.95 1.97
C THR A 34 2.20 9.22 1.13
N PHE A 35 1.61 9.20 -0.06
CA PHE A 35 1.60 10.36 -0.96
C PHE A 35 0.88 11.57 -0.35
N TRP A 36 -0.21 11.33 0.38
CA TRP A 36 -1.02 12.42 0.94
C TRP A 36 -0.30 13.16 2.07
N PHE A 37 0.38 12.42 2.95
CA PHE A 37 1.10 13.00 4.10
C PHE A 37 2.60 13.21 3.84
N PHE A 38 3.12 12.86 2.65
CA PHE A 38 4.53 13.05 2.29
C PHE A 38 4.94 14.52 2.35
N SER A 39 4.15 15.40 1.73
CA SER A 39 4.41 16.85 1.77
C SER A 39 4.40 17.37 3.20
N ASP A 40 3.43 16.95 4.02
CA ASP A 40 3.33 17.36 5.43
C ASP A 40 4.48 16.83 6.31
N ALA A 41 5.07 15.69 5.95
CA ALA A 41 6.17 15.06 6.68
C ALA A 41 7.56 15.61 6.32
N PHE A 42 7.76 16.08 5.07
CA PHE A 42 9.09 16.45 4.55
C PHE A 42 9.23 17.90 4.05
N CYS A 43 8.16 18.56 3.61
CA CYS A 43 8.25 19.90 3.02
C CYS A 43 8.07 21.05 4.03
N PHE A 44 7.57 20.79 5.23
CA PHE A 44 7.24 21.81 6.24
C PHE A 44 8.14 21.73 7.48
N PRO A 45 8.29 22.83 8.25
CA PRO A 45 9.14 22.88 9.44
C PRO A 45 8.73 21.85 10.51
N ILE A 46 9.74 21.35 11.24
CA ILE A 46 9.60 20.27 12.22
C ILE A 46 8.76 20.72 13.41
N ASN A 47 7.65 20.01 13.65
CA ASN A 47 6.76 20.15 14.80
C ASN A 47 6.63 18.75 15.47
N PRO A 48 6.50 18.64 16.81
CA PRO A 48 6.28 17.35 17.48
C PRO A 48 5.18 16.48 16.85
N HIS A 49 4.06 17.06 16.40
CA HIS A 49 3.00 16.33 15.69
C HIS A 49 3.45 15.80 14.33
N ARG A 50 4.21 16.59 13.57
CA ARG A 50 4.76 16.18 12.26
C ARG A 50 5.81 15.08 12.39
N ARG A 51 6.56 15.04 13.49
CA ARG A 51 7.50 13.94 13.79
C ARG A 51 6.77 12.60 13.97
N GLN A 52 5.57 12.62 14.55
CA GLN A 52 4.73 11.42 14.64
C GLN A 52 4.20 11.01 13.26
N ILE A 53 3.70 11.94 12.45
CA ILE A 53 3.26 11.68 11.07
C ILE A 53 4.38 11.03 10.26
N ARG A 54 5.61 11.57 10.33
CA ARG A 54 6.76 11.01 9.61
C ARG A 54 7.04 9.55 9.97
N LYS A 55 6.91 9.15 11.24
CA LYS A 55 7.06 7.73 11.64
C LYS A 55 5.99 6.85 11.00
N TYR A 56 4.73 7.28 11.00
CA TYR A 56 3.63 6.52 10.40
C TYR A 56 3.72 6.45 8.87
N VAL A 57 4.18 7.53 8.21
CA VAL A 57 4.43 7.55 6.76
C VAL A 57 5.56 6.60 6.40
N ILE A 58 6.69 6.61 7.13
CA ILE A 58 7.79 5.65 6.91
C ILE A 58 7.31 4.21 7.12
N GLY A 59 6.54 3.96 8.18
CA GLY A 59 5.93 2.64 8.41
C GLY A 59 5.01 2.22 7.26
N SER A 60 4.22 3.15 6.71
CA SER A 60 3.35 2.90 5.55
C SER A 60 4.15 2.57 4.29
N ILE A 61 5.27 3.27 4.05
CA ILE A 61 6.18 2.99 2.94
C ILE A 61 6.72 1.56 3.05
N ILE A 62 7.27 1.20 4.22
CA ILE A 62 7.83 -0.13 4.47
C ILE A 62 6.75 -1.20 4.27
N GLY A 63 5.56 -1.01 4.84
CA GLY A 63 4.44 -1.92 4.66
C GLY A 63 4.02 -2.06 3.20
N SER A 64 3.97 -0.96 2.45
CA SER A 64 3.61 -0.97 1.03
C SER A 64 4.64 -1.72 0.18
N LEU A 65 5.94 -1.53 0.46
CA LEU A 65 7.02 -2.25 -0.21
C LEU A 65 6.97 -3.74 0.11
N PHE A 66 6.72 -4.10 1.37
CA PHE A 66 6.54 -5.49 1.78
C PHE A 66 5.41 -6.17 1.00
N TRP A 67 4.24 -5.53 0.90
CA TRP A 67 3.13 -6.06 0.10
C TRP A 67 3.44 -6.12 -1.39
N ALA A 68 4.12 -5.12 -1.94
CA ALA A 68 4.51 -5.11 -3.35
C ALA A 68 5.41 -6.30 -3.67
N ILE A 69 6.39 -6.60 -2.81
CA ILE A 69 7.26 -7.77 -2.95
C ILE A 69 6.46 -9.06 -2.81
N LEU A 70 5.55 -9.15 -1.83
CA LEU A 70 4.72 -10.34 -1.61
C LEU A 70 3.83 -10.64 -2.83
N ILE A 71 3.12 -9.62 -3.35
CA ILE A 71 2.27 -9.76 -4.54
C ILE A 71 3.12 -10.08 -5.77
N ALA A 72 4.24 -9.39 -5.99
CA ALA A 72 5.13 -9.68 -7.12
C ALA A 72 5.68 -11.12 -7.07
N SER A 73 6.06 -11.59 -5.89
CA SER A 73 6.55 -12.96 -5.70
C SER A 73 5.44 -13.97 -5.99
N TRP A 74 4.22 -13.71 -5.51
CA TRP A 74 3.05 -14.55 -5.79
C TRP A 74 2.72 -14.60 -7.29
N GLU A 75 2.73 -13.46 -7.97
CA GLU A 75 2.49 -13.38 -9.41
C GLU A 75 3.55 -14.17 -10.19
N ILE A 76 4.84 -13.99 -9.89
CA ILE A 76 5.91 -14.73 -10.57
C ILE A 76 5.74 -16.24 -10.35
N PHE A 77 5.46 -16.65 -9.11
CA PHE A 77 5.19 -18.05 -8.77
C PHE A 77 3.99 -18.59 -9.57
N PHE A 78 2.85 -17.88 -9.54
CA PHE A 78 1.64 -18.29 -10.24
C PHE A 78 1.85 -18.39 -11.75
N GLN A 79 2.50 -17.39 -12.37
CA GLN A 79 2.77 -17.38 -13.81
C GLN A 79 3.70 -18.52 -14.23
N TYR A 80 4.70 -18.86 -13.41
CA TYR A 80 5.61 -19.97 -13.66
C TYR A 80 4.88 -21.31 -13.71
N TYR A 81 4.05 -21.62 -12.69
CA TYR A 81 3.29 -22.88 -12.66
C TYR A 81 2.12 -22.91 -13.63
N ARG A 82 1.54 -21.76 -13.96
CA ARG A 82 0.54 -21.64 -15.03
C ARG A 82 1.12 -21.90 -16.41
N ALA A 83 2.38 -21.52 -16.66
CA ALA A 83 3.06 -21.85 -17.91
C ALA A 83 3.31 -23.36 -18.07
N GLN A 84 3.36 -24.11 -16.97
CA GLN A 84 3.50 -25.58 -16.98
C GLN A 84 2.19 -26.33 -17.25
N GLY A 85 1.04 -25.64 -17.31
CA GLY A 85 -0.26 -26.26 -17.62
C GLY A 85 -0.81 -27.16 -16.52
N LEU A 86 -0.55 -26.84 -15.25
CA LEU A 86 -1.05 -27.63 -14.12
C LEU A 86 -2.55 -27.40 -13.88
N VAL A 87 -3.30 -28.48 -13.61
CA VAL A 87 -4.76 -28.41 -13.42
C VAL A 87 -5.20 -27.49 -12.28
N TRP A 88 -4.38 -27.33 -11.23
CA TRP A 88 -4.71 -26.44 -10.12
C TRP A 88 -4.56 -24.95 -10.48
N SER A 89 -3.62 -24.60 -11.37
CA SER A 89 -3.42 -23.21 -11.79
C SER A 89 -4.53 -22.75 -12.73
N ASP A 90 -5.10 -23.65 -13.54
CA ASP A 90 -6.30 -23.37 -14.34
C ASP A 90 -7.53 -23.09 -13.45
N LYS A 91 -7.71 -23.84 -12.35
CA LYS A 91 -8.81 -23.59 -11.40
C LYS A 91 -8.70 -22.25 -10.68
N LEU A 92 -7.48 -21.76 -10.46
CA LEU A 92 -7.20 -20.45 -9.86
C LEU A 92 -7.16 -19.30 -10.88
N THR A 93 -7.12 -19.61 -12.19
CA THR A 93 -7.07 -18.60 -13.24
C THR A 93 -8.45 -17.98 -13.43
N PHE A 94 -8.56 -16.69 -13.13
CA PHE A 94 -9.80 -15.94 -13.38
C PHE A 94 -9.92 -15.47 -14.84
N VAL A 95 -8.81 -15.06 -15.46
CA VAL A 95 -8.77 -14.56 -16.85
C VAL A 95 -7.94 -15.50 -17.71
N PHE A 96 -8.60 -16.21 -18.61
CA PHE A 96 -7.93 -17.05 -19.60
C PHE A 96 -7.46 -16.21 -20.78
N PRO A 97 -6.19 -16.33 -21.21
CA PRO A 97 -5.74 -15.70 -22.44
C PRO A 97 -6.41 -16.39 -23.64
N THR A 98 -7.21 -15.65 -24.40
CA THR A 98 -8.00 -16.14 -25.56
C THR A 98 -7.16 -16.48 -26.80
N GLY A 99 -5.87 -16.82 -26.65
CA GLY A 99 -4.95 -17.03 -27.77
C GLY A 99 -3.80 -17.99 -27.50
N ARG A 100 -3.85 -18.78 -26.42
CA ARG A 100 -2.92 -19.91 -26.27
C ARG A 100 -3.53 -21.14 -26.95
N VAL A 101 -2.89 -21.56 -28.05
CA VAL A 101 -3.05 -22.89 -28.66
C VAL A 101 -2.41 -23.95 -27.76
#